data_AF-A0A6B2DGC4-F1
#
_entry.id   AF-A0A6B2DGC4-F1
#
_cell.length_a   1.000
_cell.length_b   1.000
_cell.length_c   1.000
_cell.angle_alpha   90.00
_cell.angle_beta   90.00
_cell.angle_gamma   90.00
#
_symmetry.space_group_name_H-M   'P 1'
#
loop_
_entity.id
_entity.type
_entity.pdbx_description
1 polymer ?
#
loop_
_entity_poly.entity_id
_entity_poly.type
_entity_poly.pdbx_seq_one_letter_code
_entity_poly.pdbx_strand_id
1 'polypeptide(L)' 'GRVEGVAPCSATVQAPLGDWRRWTGLPFDRDGVVAVPGALAPMFVSVAQDFAVYVEPNVWVSHPVVSVQSG' A
#
# COMPACT_ATOMS: atom_id res chain seq x y z
N GLY A 1 21.45 2.84 7.46
CA GLY A 1 20.12 2.84 8.07
C GLY A 1 19.97 1.62 8.93
N ARG A 2 19.18 1.68 10.00
CA ARG A 2 18.82 0.55 10.86
C ARG A 2 17.31 0.39 10.84
N VAL A 3 16.83 -0.84 10.65
CA VAL A 3 15.41 -1.15 10.77
C VAL A 3 15.01 -1.09 12.25
N GLU A 4 14.04 -0.26 12.57
CA GLU A 4 13.53 -0.07 13.94
C GLU A 4 12.29 -0.92 14.23
N GLY A 5 11.55 -1.32 13.20
CA GLY A 5 10.38 -2.15 13.37
C GLY A 5 9.45 -2.16 12.16
N VAL A 6 8.37 -2.91 12.28
CA VAL A 6 7.32 -3.03 11.26
C VAL A 6 6.38 -1.83 11.34
N ALA A 7 6.02 -1.28 10.17
CA ALA A 7 4.98 -0.29 9.98
C ALA A 7 3.82 -0.95 9.21
N PRO A 8 2.82 -1.54 9.90
CA PRO A 8 1.86 -2.44 9.27
C PRO A 8 0.89 -1.75 8.29
N CYS A 9 0.62 -0.46 8.47
CA CYS A 9 -0.29 0.32 7.64
C CYS A 9 0.38 1.63 7.19
N SER A 10 1.59 1.55 6.65
CA SER A 10 2.39 2.74 6.33
C SER A 10 1.79 3.58 5.20
N ALA A 11 1.13 2.95 4.23
CA ALA A 11 0.31 3.62 3.24
C ALA A 11 -1.02 2.86 3.13
N THR A 12 -2.12 3.59 3.09
CA THR A 12 -3.47 3.02 2.86
C THR A 12 -4.12 3.78 1.72
N VAL A 13 -4.57 3.03 0.71
CA VAL A 13 -5.31 3.58 -0.42
C VAL A 13 -6.67 2.90 -0.49
N GLN A 14 -7.73 3.68 -0.44
CA GLN A 14 -9.10 3.24 -0.65
C GLN A 14 -9.70 4.01 -1.82
N ALA A 15 -10.28 3.28 -2.78
CA ALA A 15 -10.89 3.88 -3.97
C ALA A 15 -11.97 2.96 -4.56
N PRO A 16 -12.89 3.52 -5.38
CA PRO A 16 -13.84 2.74 -6.16
C PRO A 16 -13.18 1.72 -7.09
N LEU A 17 -13.88 0.63 -7.43
CA LEU A 17 -13.32 -0.39 -8.32
C LEU A 17 -13.01 0.14 -9.73
N GLY A 18 -13.75 1.15 -10.19
CA GLY A 18 -13.46 1.84 -11.45
C GLY A 18 -12.06 2.47 -11.48
N ASP A 19 -11.61 3.05 -10.37
CA ASP A 19 -10.28 3.65 -10.28
C ASP A 19 -9.19 2.57 -10.27
N TRP A 20 -9.40 1.50 -9.50
CA TRP A 20 -8.47 0.37 -9.42
C TRP A 20 -8.30 -0.35 -10.76
N ARG A 21 -9.40 -0.55 -11.50
CA ARG A 21 -9.36 -1.10 -12.87
C ARG A 21 -8.55 -0.20 -13.79
N ARG A 22 -8.74 1.12 -13.71
CA ARG A 22 -7.98 2.09 -14.51
C ARG A 22 -6.49 2.07 -14.17
N TRP A 23 -6.12 1.96 -12.90
CA TRP A 23 -4.71 2.01 -12.48
C TRP A 23 -3.96 0.71 -12.75
N THR A 24 -4.61 -0.44 -12.57
CA THR A 24 -3.93 -1.75 -12.60
C THR A 24 -4.20 -2.57 -13.86
N GLY A 25 -5.28 -2.27 -14.60
CA GLY A 25 -5.78 -3.09 -15.69
C GLY A 25 -6.44 -4.41 -15.25
N LEU A 26 -6.58 -4.68 -13.95
CA LEU A 26 -7.20 -5.90 -13.43
C LEU A 26 -8.72 -5.77 -13.30
N PRO A 27 -9.48 -6.89 -13.35
CA PRO A 27 -10.93 -6.85 -13.42
C PRO A 27 -11.63 -6.48 -12.10
N PHE A 28 -11.08 -6.86 -10.94
CA PHE A 28 -11.71 -6.67 -9.62
C PHE A 28 -13.20 -7.06 -9.61
N ASP A 29 -13.48 -8.31 -9.97
CA ASP A 29 -14.83 -8.86 -10.19
C ASP A 29 -15.28 -9.86 -9.11
N ARG A 30 -14.47 -10.05 -8.07
CA ARG A 30 -14.76 -10.95 -6.95
C ARG A 30 -14.48 -10.27 -5.62
N ASP A 31 -15.38 -10.48 -4.65
CA ASP A 31 -15.16 -10.08 -3.27
C ASP A 31 -14.00 -10.85 -2.63
N GLY A 32 -13.39 -10.25 -1.62
CA GLY A 32 -12.35 -10.83 -0.79
C GLY A 32 -10.95 -10.37 -1.14
N VAL A 33 -9.95 -11.20 -0.80
CA VAL A 33 -8.54 -10.85 -1.01
C VAL A 33 -8.11 -11.17 -2.45
N VAL A 34 -7.54 -10.18 -3.14
CA VAL A 34 -7.05 -10.29 -4.51
C VAL A 34 -5.56 -9.98 -4.56
N ALA A 35 -4.78 -10.90 -5.11
CA ALA A 35 -3.37 -10.68 -5.39
C ALA A 35 -3.22 -9.80 -6.64
N VAL A 36 -2.51 -8.68 -6.50
CA VAL A 36 -2.20 -7.76 -7.59
C VAL A 36 -0.72 -7.90 -7.93
N PRO A 37 -0.34 -8.15 -9.21
CA PRO A 37 1.06 -8.25 -9.59
C PRO A 37 1.84 -6.98 -9.21
N GLY A 38 2.94 -7.16 -8.47
CA GLY A 38 3.80 -6.06 -8.02
C GLY A 38 3.35 -5.37 -6.72
N ALA A 39 2.18 -5.68 -6.18
CA ALA A 39 1.77 -5.17 -4.86
C ALA A 39 2.55 -5.89 -3.74
N LEU A 40 2.85 -5.16 -2.66
CA LEU A 40 3.57 -5.71 -1.49
C LEU A 40 2.67 -6.57 -0.60
N ALA A 41 1.35 -6.44 -0.75
CA ALA A 41 0.34 -7.20 -0.03
C ALA A 41 -0.92 -7.42 -0.89
N PRO A 42 -1.75 -8.43 -0.58
CA PRO A 42 -3.06 -8.58 -1.20
C PRO A 42 -3.97 -7.38 -0.92
N MET A 43 -4.82 -7.04 -1.89
CA MET A 43 -5.86 -6.05 -1.72
C MET A 43 -7.14 -6.68 -1.19
N PHE A 44 -7.89 -5.96 -0.36
CA PHE A 44 -9.28 -6.32 -0.05
C PHE A 44 -10.21 -5.70 -1.08
N VAL A 45 -11.13 -6.49 -1.63
CA VAL A 45 -12.07 -6.10 -2.67
C VAL A 45 -13.49 -6.36 -2.18
N SER A 46 -14.36 -5.37 -2.33
CA SER A 46 -15.78 -5.47 -2.05
C SER A 46 -16.55 -5.02 -3.29
N VAL A 47 -16.91 -5.98 -4.14
CA VAL A 47 -17.77 -5.76 -5.31
C VAL A 47 -19.16 -5.34 -4.86
N ALA A 48 -19.67 -5.94 -3.78
CA ALA A 48 -20.97 -5.61 -3.21
C ALA A 48 -21.11 -4.13 -2.80
N GLN A 49 -19.99 -3.45 -2.52
CA GLN A 49 -19.95 -2.04 -2.09
C GLN A 49 -19.13 -1.15 -3.04
N ASP A 50 -18.74 -1.68 -4.20
CA ASP A 50 -17.96 -1.00 -5.25
C ASP A 50 -16.66 -0.32 -4.77
N PHE A 51 -15.87 -0.97 -3.91
CA PHE A 51 -14.55 -0.44 -3.53
C PHE A 51 -13.48 -1.52 -3.31
N ALA A 52 -12.22 -1.10 -3.33
CA ALA A 52 -11.12 -1.91 -2.83
C ALA A 52 -10.16 -1.08 -1.98
N VAL A 53 -9.45 -1.77 -1.07
CA VAL A 53 -8.48 -1.21 -0.12
C VAL A 53 -7.15 -1.93 -0.29
N TYR A 54 -6.09 -1.16 -0.46
CA TYR A 54 -4.71 -1.60 -0.37
C TYR A 54 -4.08 -1.04 0.89
N VAL A 55 -3.49 -1.91 1.71
CA VAL A 55 -2.70 -1.54 2.88
C VAL A 55 -1.28 -2.02 2.66
N GLU A 56 -0.35 -1.08 2.62
CA GLU A 56 1.05 -1.38 2.36
C GLU A 56 1.80 -1.63 3.67
N PRO A 57 2.39 -2.84 3.84
CA PRO A 57 3.31 -3.09 4.92
C PRO A 57 4.67 -2.49 4.59
N ASN A 58 5.26 -1.78 5.55
CA ASN A 58 6.62 -1.25 5.45
C ASN A 58 7.41 -1.49 6.73
N VAL A 59 8.64 -0.98 6.78
CA VAL A 59 9.47 -0.92 7.97
C VAL A 59 9.91 0.52 8.24
N TRP A 60 10.05 0.87 9.50
CA TRP A 60 10.71 2.11 9.89
C TRP A 60 12.22 1.93 9.82
N VAL A 61 12.92 2.85 9.15
CA VAL A 61 14.38 2.83 9.07
C VAL A 61 14.93 4.15 9.60
N SER A 62 15.81 4.09 10.59
CA SER A 62 16.54 5.25 11.09
C SER A 62 17.89 5.40 10.37
N HIS A 63 18.31 6.64 10.13
CA HIS A 63 19.62 6.97 9.57
C HIS A 63 20.25 8.08 10.40
N PRO A 64 21.57 8.06 10.64
CA PRO A 64 22.25 9.19 11.26
C PRO A 64 22.05 10.44 10.39
N VAL A 65 21.61 11.54 11.00
CA VAL A 65 21.59 12.85 10.34
C VAL A 65 22.94 13.49 10.57
N VAL A 66 23.64 13.85 9.49
CA VAL A 66 24.89 14.62 9.59
C VAL A 66 24.51 16.09 9.52
N SER A 67 24.67 16.82 10.63
CA SER A 67 24.51 18.27 10.61
C SER A 67 25.72 18.90 9.93
N VAL A 68 25.51 19.60 8.81
CA VAL A 68 26.51 20.53 8.27
C VAL A 68 26.42 21.81 9.11
N GLN A 69 27.49 22.14 9.84
CA GLN A 69 27.59 23.43 10.50
C GLN A 69 27.95 24.48 9.43
N SER A 70 27.05 25.45 9.21
CA SER A 70 27.39 26.66 8.48
C SER A 70 28.29 27.50 9.38
N GLY A 71 29.56 27.68 8.95
CA GLY A 71 30.50 28.64 9.54
C GLY A 71 30.20 30.07 9.11
#